data_AF-A0AAW5K106-F1
#
_entry.id   AF-A0AAW5K106-F1
#
_cell.length_a   1.000
_cell.length_b   1.000
_cell.length_c   1.000
_cell.angle_alpha   90.00
_cell.angle_beta   90.00
_cell.angle_gamma   90.00
#
_symmetry.space_group_name_H-M   'P 1'
#
loop_
_entity.id
_entity.type
_entity.pdbx_description
1 polymer ?
#
loop_
_entity_poly.entity_id
_entity_poly.type
_entity_poly.pdbx_seq_one_letter_code
_entity_poly.pdbx_strand_id
1 'polypeptide(L)'
;MDEATFRNIEAMADKWLVEILKDDELKRIKGLADHAFWHVDKDFNYESNSHDFDSMASMVQSDIKEALKTNDFKPFVYDTNTGEYSGVYGIKKTVDDFIATHALDIKGEELIALTREIAKRYVDYLEIGKARENGDYSVEKKLMKDIFPSSGTNISNYTCAKALPLQDIQDDSNVTILEAVNKYYETKRFRDLAAGTQTEARRALTDFASMLGNIHLKDINVVSVRTFRERYYKMPKERRTKERVHLNASQLIALAENDPTVQIRTERASCKSLAFIVTFFKWLEKEGYCFNPQIIKVIAPDKEKPLVNANEKRNRYTIEELNRMFHHRSYVSDSFRYDFQFWLPLLGIFTGARLDELCQINPQDGILQSKEGIWYIDIKDNAEGKGIKTAAGYRAIPIHTELIALGFIKYAEGQKAKRETLLFPELRNRRADKKLYPKASRWFNDVFKKEVGITSVVTKTKKDEKKLDFHSFRATFIDTAKQLSLPLSQVHEIVGHTEDRALPVSMRKDTELQFSSMTLLKK
;
A
#
# COMPACT_ATOMS: atom_id res chain seq x y z
N MET A 1 -38.28 34.72 -7.50
CA MET A 1 -37.67 33.82 -8.50
C MET A 1 -38.65 33.56 -9.65
N ASP A 2 -38.20 33.66 -10.91
CA ASP A 2 -39.03 33.37 -12.09
C ASP A 2 -39.18 31.86 -12.35
N GLU A 3 -40.16 31.48 -13.17
CA GLU A 3 -40.52 30.09 -13.44
C GLU A 3 -39.41 29.32 -14.17
N ALA A 4 -38.60 29.97 -15.01
CA ALA A 4 -37.52 29.32 -15.74
C ALA A 4 -36.34 28.99 -14.81
N THR A 5 -36.02 29.91 -13.89
CA THR A 5 -35.00 29.72 -12.86
C THR A 5 -35.39 28.60 -11.89
N PHE A 6 -36.67 28.55 -11.48
CA PHE A 6 -37.17 27.47 -10.63
C PHE A 6 -37.08 26.09 -11.31
N ARG A 7 -37.51 25.97 -12.57
CA ARG A 7 -37.40 24.71 -13.34
C ARG A 7 -35.95 24.26 -13.54
N ASN A 8 -35.01 25.20 -13.66
CA ASN A 8 -33.58 24.89 -13.75
C ASN A 8 -33.05 24.29 -12.44
N ILE A 9 -33.48 24.83 -11.29
CA ILE A 9 -33.11 24.31 -9.97
C ILE A 9 -33.69 22.91 -9.73
N GLU A 10 -34.94 22.66 -10.13
CA GLU A 10 -35.53 21.31 -10.08
C GLU A 10 -34.71 20.32 -10.91
N ALA A 11 -34.34 20.69 -12.14
CA ALA A 11 -33.52 19.84 -13.00
C ALA A 11 -32.12 19.58 -12.43
N MET A 12 -31.53 20.55 -11.72
CA MET A 12 -30.26 20.37 -11.01
C MET A 12 -30.36 19.34 -9.89
N ALA A 13 -31.43 19.38 -9.09
CA ALA A 13 -31.66 18.42 -8.02
C ALA A 13 -31.93 17.00 -8.58
N ASP A 14 -32.68 16.88 -9.68
CA ASP A 14 -32.90 15.60 -10.37
C ASP A 14 -31.58 15.02 -10.89
N LYS A 15 -30.72 15.86 -11.46
CA LYS A 15 -29.38 15.46 -11.92
C LYS A 15 -28.53 14.94 -10.76
N TRP A 16 -28.55 15.62 -9.62
CA TRP A 16 -27.83 15.18 -8.42
C TRP A 16 -28.23 13.75 -8.00
N LEU A 17 -29.53 13.44 -7.96
CA LEU A 17 -30.03 12.11 -7.59
C LEU A 17 -29.51 11.01 -8.53
N VAL A 18 -29.45 11.28 -9.82
CA VAL A 18 -28.93 10.33 -10.82
C VAL A 18 -27.44 10.08 -10.65
N GLU A 19 -26.66 11.13 -10.40
CA GLU A 19 -25.20 11.02 -10.23
C GLU A 19 -24.84 10.24 -8.97
N ILE A 20 -25.52 10.51 -7.85
CA ILE A 20 -25.24 9.83 -6.59
C ILE A 20 -25.63 8.34 -6.64
N LEU A 21 -26.75 7.98 -7.27
CA LEU A 21 -27.16 6.58 -7.40
C LEU A 21 -26.26 5.76 -8.32
N LYS A 22 -25.71 6.38 -9.39
CA LYS A 22 -24.72 5.75 -10.27
C LYS A 22 -23.39 5.51 -9.57
N ASP A 23 -22.93 6.49 -8.77
CA ASP A 23 -21.71 6.34 -7.98
C ASP A 23 -21.87 5.25 -6.91
N ASP A 24 -23.02 5.20 -6.25
CA ASP A 24 -23.36 4.16 -5.27
C ASP A 24 -23.39 2.75 -5.91
N GLU A 25 -24.04 2.59 -7.07
CA GLU A 25 -24.06 1.30 -7.78
C GLU A 25 -22.65 0.88 -8.22
N LEU A 26 -21.83 1.82 -8.70
CA LEU A 26 -20.44 1.57 -9.05
C LEU A 26 -19.61 1.12 -7.84
N LYS A 27 -19.82 1.75 -6.67
CA LYS A 27 -19.18 1.37 -5.40
C LYS A 27 -19.62 -0.02 -4.97
N ARG A 28 -20.92 -0.34 -5.07
CA ARG A 28 -21.47 -1.66 -4.74
C ARG A 28 -20.90 -2.76 -5.63
N ILE A 29 -20.88 -2.58 -6.95
CA ILE A 29 -20.30 -3.54 -7.91
C ILE A 29 -18.82 -3.82 -7.59
N LYS A 30 -18.09 -2.83 -7.08
CA LYS A 30 -16.68 -2.96 -6.69
C LYS A 30 -16.46 -3.53 -5.29
N GLY A 31 -17.52 -3.82 -4.54
CA GLY A 31 -17.42 -4.21 -3.13
C GLY A 31 -16.79 -3.13 -2.25
N LEU A 32 -16.96 -1.86 -2.65
CA LEU A 32 -16.44 -0.65 -1.98
C LEU A 32 -17.59 0.23 -1.48
N ALA A 33 -18.79 -0.33 -1.35
CA ALA A 33 -19.89 0.39 -0.72
C ALA A 33 -19.52 0.62 0.74
N ASP A 34 -19.11 1.85 1.07
CA ASP A 34 -19.10 2.33 2.45
C ASP A 34 -20.56 2.46 2.86
N HIS A 35 -21.14 1.35 3.30
CA HIS A 35 -22.49 1.25 3.84
C HIS A 35 -22.64 1.97 5.19
N ALA A 36 -21.79 2.94 5.52
CA ALA A 36 -21.73 3.58 6.84
C ALA A 36 -23.05 4.29 7.24
N PHE A 37 -23.90 4.61 6.27
CA PHE A 37 -25.22 5.22 6.49
C PHE A 37 -26.37 4.19 6.63
N TRP A 38 -26.09 2.96 6.24
CA TRP A 38 -27.01 1.88 5.86
C TRP A 38 -26.83 0.64 6.76
N HIS A 39 -25.63 0.45 7.28
CA HIS A 39 -25.32 -0.48 8.35
C HIS A 39 -25.59 0.18 9.70
N VAL A 40 -26.75 -0.14 10.27
CA VAL A 40 -26.80 -0.30 11.72
C VAL A 40 -26.08 -1.60 12.04
N ASP A 41 -25.06 -1.52 12.90
CA ASP A 41 -24.26 -2.64 13.39
C ASP A 41 -25.15 -3.82 13.80
N LYS A 42 -25.04 -4.96 13.10
CA LYS A 42 -25.64 -6.23 13.58
C LYS A 42 -24.92 -6.77 14.83
N ASP A 43 -23.79 -6.17 15.21
CA ASP A 43 -22.95 -6.59 16.34
C ASP A 43 -23.20 -5.76 17.62
N PHE A 44 -24.10 -4.76 17.61
CA PHE A 44 -24.54 -4.07 18.82
C PHE A 44 -25.87 -4.64 19.32
N ASN A 45 -25.80 -5.44 20.38
CA ASN A 45 -26.96 -5.95 21.09
C ASN A 45 -27.60 -4.80 21.89
N TYR A 46 -28.44 -3.99 21.25
CA TYR A 46 -29.37 -3.11 21.96
C TYR A 46 -30.46 -4.01 22.56
N GLU A 47 -30.39 -4.25 23.87
CA GLU A 47 -31.51 -4.79 24.64
C GLU A 47 -32.60 -3.71 24.75
N SER A 48 -33.29 -3.45 23.64
CA SER A 48 -34.60 -2.81 23.67
C SER A 48 -35.47 -3.44 22.60
N ASN A 49 -36.58 -4.03 23.05
CA ASN A 49 -37.63 -4.56 22.18
C ASN A 49 -38.28 -3.40 21.41
N SER A 50 -37.77 -3.10 20.22
CA SER A 50 -38.44 -2.26 19.23
C SER A 50 -37.73 -2.47 17.89
N HIS A 51 -38.50 -2.65 16.82
CA HIS A 51 -38.01 -2.81 15.44
C HIS A 51 -37.35 -1.52 14.91
N ASP A 52 -36.17 -1.18 15.41
CA ASP A 52 -35.57 0.14 15.14
C ASP A 52 -34.10 0.07 14.69
N PHE A 53 -33.80 -0.89 13.80
CA PHE A 53 -32.62 -0.80 12.92
C PHE A 53 -32.78 0.31 11.85
N ASP A 54 -33.88 1.08 11.92
CA ASP A 54 -34.24 2.19 11.05
C ASP A 54 -33.70 3.56 11.51
N SER A 55 -32.99 3.65 12.65
CA SER A 55 -32.92 4.91 13.41
C SER A 55 -32.20 6.07 12.69
N MET A 56 -31.00 5.90 12.12
CA MET A 56 -30.27 7.03 11.52
C MET A 56 -30.90 7.50 10.21
N ALA A 57 -31.19 6.60 9.27
CA ALA A 57 -31.83 6.97 8.01
C ALA A 57 -33.25 7.49 8.21
N SER A 58 -34.04 6.89 9.12
CA SER A 58 -35.39 7.36 9.43
C SER A 58 -35.40 8.66 10.24
N MET A 59 -34.44 8.86 11.15
CA MET A 59 -34.22 10.14 11.83
C MET A 59 -33.88 11.22 10.80
N VAL A 60 -32.91 10.98 9.91
CA VAL A 60 -32.56 11.94 8.85
C VAL A 60 -33.73 12.20 7.90
N GLN A 61 -34.53 11.19 7.54
CA GLN A 61 -35.75 11.39 6.75
C GLN A 61 -36.79 12.23 7.51
N SER A 62 -36.96 12.01 8.82
CA SER A 62 -37.87 12.79 9.67
C SER A 62 -37.41 14.25 9.75
N ASP A 63 -36.13 14.48 10.01
CA ASP A 63 -35.52 15.81 10.10
C ASP A 63 -35.64 16.57 8.78
N ILE A 64 -35.41 15.89 7.64
CA ILE A 64 -35.61 16.50 6.31
C ILE A 64 -37.09 16.83 6.08
N LYS A 65 -38.02 15.94 6.45
CA LYS A 65 -39.46 16.17 6.32
C LYS A 65 -39.94 17.32 7.18
N GLU A 66 -39.38 17.50 8.37
CA GLU A 66 -39.66 18.63 9.25
C GLU A 66 -39.06 19.94 8.69
N ALA A 67 -37.79 19.92 8.27
CA ALA A 67 -37.12 21.03 7.61
C ALA A 67 -37.84 21.49 6.33
N LEU A 68 -38.46 20.58 5.57
CA LEU A 68 -39.26 20.92 4.40
C LEU A 68 -40.57 21.64 4.77
N LYS A 69 -41.13 21.42 5.97
CA LYS A 69 -42.31 22.14 6.47
C LYS A 69 -41.96 23.52 7.01
N THR A 70 -40.85 23.63 7.74
CA THR A 70 -40.40 24.88 8.38
C THR A 70 -39.52 25.74 7.48
N ASN A 71 -39.05 25.18 6.35
CA ASN A 71 -38.04 25.73 5.46
C ASN A 71 -36.70 26.06 6.18
N ASP A 72 -36.41 25.35 7.27
CA ASP A 72 -35.21 25.50 8.09
C ASP A 72 -34.24 24.34 7.86
N PHE A 73 -33.18 24.59 7.09
CA PHE A 73 -32.16 23.60 6.75
C PHE A 73 -30.83 23.85 7.48
N LYS A 74 -30.90 24.26 8.76
CA LYS A 74 -29.70 24.45 9.58
C LYS A 74 -28.79 23.21 9.56
N PRO A 75 -27.46 23.41 9.62
CA PRO A 75 -26.54 22.29 9.73
C PRO A 75 -26.84 21.48 10.98
N PHE A 76 -26.67 20.17 10.90
CA PHE A 76 -26.74 19.31 12.07
C PHE A 76 -25.70 19.71 13.12
N VAL A 77 -26.17 19.94 14.35
CA VAL A 77 -25.37 20.22 15.53
C VAL A 77 -25.81 19.27 16.64
N TYR A 78 -24.82 18.62 17.25
CA TYR A 78 -25.01 17.80 18.44
C TYR A 78 -24.38 18.53 19.63
N ASP A 79 -25.20 18.87 20.63
CA ASP A 79 -24.71 19.49 21.86
C ASP A 79 -24.27 18.39 22.85
N THR A 80 -22.97 18.34 23.13
CA THR A 80 -22.37 17.34 24.00
C THR A 80 -22.76 17.50 25.48
N ASN A 81 -23.30 18.65 25.87
CA ASN A 81 -23.69 18.93 27.25
C ASN A 81 -25.15 18.58 27.53
N THR A 82 -26.04 18.79 26.56
CA THR A 82 -27.47 18.49 26.70
C THR A 82 -27.86 17.13 26.10
N GLY A 83 -27.03 16.59 25.20
CA GLY A 83 -27.35 15.37 24.44
C GLY A 83 -28.41 15.60 23.36
N GLU A 84 -28.82 16.85 23.13
CA GLU A 84 -29.80 17.22 22.11
C GLU A 84 -29.12 17.42 20.75
N TYR A 85 -29.83 17.03 19.69
CA TYR A 85 -29.44 17.29 18.31
C TYR A 85 -30.45 18.23 17.64
N SER A 86 -29.97 19.07 16.74
CA SER A 86 -30.79 19.96 15.93
C SER A 86 -30.21 20.14 14.53
N GLY A 87 -31.06 20.46 13.55
CA GLY A 87 -30.64 20.66 12.17
C GLY A 87 -30.55 19.36 11.35
N VAL A 88 -30.36 19.51 10.04
CA VAL A 88 -30.47 18.40 9.10
C VAL A 88 -29.09 17.81 8.82
N TYR A 89 -28.94 16.51 9.10
CA TYR A 89 -27.67 15.82 8.93
C TYR A 89 -27.28 15.73 7.45
N GLY A 90 -26.06 16.17 7.13
CA GLY A 90 -25.42 15.99 5.82
C GLY A 90 -25.94 16.90 4.70
N ILE A 91 -27.15 17.50 4.80
CA ILE A 91 -27.74 18.26 3.70
C ILE A 91 -26.86 19.43 3.22
N LYS A 92 -26.29 20.20 4.16
CA LYS A 92 -25.43 21.34 3.81
C LYS A 92 -24.20 20.89 3.03
N LYS A 93 -23.55 19.82 3.50
CA LYS A 93 -22.38 19.25 2.84
C LYS A 93 -22.75 18.75 1.43
N THR A 94 -23.89 18.07 1.29
CA THR A 94 -24.38 17.59 0.00
C THR A 94 -24.61 18.73 -0.99
N VAL A 95 -25.23 19.82 -0.54
CA VAL A 95 -25.48 21.00 -1.38
C VAL A 95 -24.18 21.70 -1.74
N ASP A 96 -23.27 21.90 -0.77
CA ASP A 96 -21.96 22.51 -0.99
C ASP A 96 -21.11 21.68 -1.99
N ASP A 97 -21.09 20.35 -1.83
CA ASP A 97 -20.38 19.43 -2.72
C ASP A 97 -20.97 19.45 -4.13
N PHE A 98 -22.31 19.53 -4.25
CA PHE A 98 -22.97 19.63 -5.56
C PHE A 98 -22.67 20.95 -6.26
N ILE A 99 -22.72 22.08 -5.54
CA ILE A 99 -22.35 23.41 -6.03
C ILE A 99 -20.89 23.43 -6.49
N ALA A 100 -19.99 22.87 -5.68
CA ALA A 100 -18.57 22.81 -6.01
C ALA A 100 -18.30 21.92 -7.24
N THR A 101 -18.94 20.75 -7.31
CA THR A 101 -18.78 19.80 -8.43
C THR A 101 -19.27 20.40 -9.77
N HIS A 102 -20.30 21.24 -9.72
CA HIS A 102 -20.91 21.84 -10.90
C HIS A 102 -20.49 23.29 -11.15
N ALA A 103 -19.59 23.84 -10.32
CA ALA A 103 -19.14 25.23 -10.37
C ALA A 103 -20.30 26.24 -10.46
N LEU A 104 -21.35 26.03 -9.65
CA LEU A 104 -22.55 26.88 -9.65
C LEU A 104 -22.30 28.16 -8.84
N ASP A 105 -22.57 29.33 -9.41
CA ASP A 105 -22.54 30.61 -8.67
C ASP A 105 -23.95 30.97 -8.18
N ILE A 106 -24.45 30.17 -7.23
CA ILE A 106 -25.81 30.28 -6.68
C ILE A 106 -25.75 30.88 -5.27
N LYS A 107 -26.52 31.95 -5.01
CA LYS A 107 -26.54 32.68 -3.73
C LYS A 107 -27.96 33.11 -3.35
N GLY A 108 -28.16 33.46 -2.08
CA GLY A 108 -29.42 34.04 -1.61
C GLY A 108 -30.62 33.12 -1.82
N GLU A 109 -31.67 33.63 -2.49
CA GLU A 109 -32.93 32.90 -2.72
C GLU A 109 -32.74 31.62 -3.54
N GLU A 110 -31.85 31.62 -4.53
CA GLU A 110 -31.58 30.46 -5.39
C GLU A 110 -30.89 29.33 -4.62
N LEU A 111 -30.03 29.68 -3.64
CA LEU A 111 -29.37 28.69 -2.78
C LEU A 111 -30.37 28.00 -1.86
N ILE A 112 -31.33 28.76 -1.32
CA ILE A 112 -32.40 28.23 -0.49
C ILE A 112 -33.30 27.31 -1.31
N ALA A 113 -33.64 27.72 -2.54
CA ALA A 113 -34.43 26.89 -3.45
C ALA A 113 -33.69 25.60 -3.84
N LEU A 114 -32.40 25.66 -4.17
CA LEU A 114 -31.59 24.48 -4.48
C LEU A 114 -31.47 23.54 -3.28
N THR A 115 -31.23 24.08 -2.08
CA THR A 115 -31.17 23.31 -0.83
C THR A 115 -32.47 22.56 -0.61
N ARG A 116 -33.61 23.22 -0.84
CA ARG A 116 -34.94 22.63 -0.71
C ARG A 116 -35.18 21.51 -1.74
N GLU A 117 -34.83 21.72 -3.01
CA GLU A 117 -35.03 20.69 -4.05
C GLU A 117 -34.08 19.49 -3.85
N ILE A 118 -32.81 19.72 -3.48
CA ILE A 118 -31.88 18.65 -3.11
C ILE A 118 -32.40 17.90 -1.88
N ALA A 119 -32.96 18.59 -0.88
CA ALA A 119 -33.54 17.93 0.29
C ALA A 119 -34.68 16.98 -0.07
N LYS A 120 -35.57 17.36 -1.00
CA LYS A 120 -36.62 16.44 -1.52
C LYS A 120 -35.99 15.20 -2.14
N ARG A 121 -35.02 15.38 -3.04
CA ARG A 121 -34.33 14.25 -3.69
C ARG A 121 -33.50 13.43 -2.72
N TYR A 122 -33.08 14.01 -1.60
CA TYR A 122 -32.33 13.28 -0.60
C TYR A 122 -33.23 12.30 0.17
N VAL A 123 -34.50 12.65 0.40
CA VAL A 123 -35.51 11.69 0.89
C VAL A 123 -35.66 10.52 -0.08
N ASP A 124 -35.78 10.81 -1.37
CA ASP A 124 -35.88 9.79 -2.41
C ASP A 124 -34.67 8.84 -2.44
N TYR A 125 -33.46 9.41 -2.34
CA TYR A 125 -32.22 8.63 -2.23
C TYR A 125 -32.25 7.70 -1.01
N LEU A 126 -32.72 8.19 0.14
CA LEU A 126 -32.83 7.42 1.37
C LEU A 126 -33.89 6.29 1.26
N GLU A 127 -34.99 6.52 0.55
CA GLU A 127 -36.00 5.48 0.30
C GLU A 127 -35.48 4.41 -0.68
N ILE A 128 -34.74 4.81 -1.71
CA ILE A 128 -34.13 3.89 -2.68
C ILE A 128 -33.10 2.98 -2.01
N GLY A 129 -32.20 3.53 -1.19
CA GLY A 129 -31.19 2.70 -0.51
C GLY A 129 -31.82 1.68 0.42
N LYS A 130 -32.88 2.05 1.18
CA LYS A 130 -33.63 1.13 2.03
C LYS A 130 -34.30 0.00 1.24
N ALA A 131 -34.86 0.29 0.06
CA ALA A 131 -35.43 -0.74 -0.80
C ALA A 131 -34.33 -1.67 -1.35
N ARG A 132 -33.20 -1.12 -1.81
CA ARG A 132 -32.06 -1.88 -2.37
C ARG A 132 -31.46 -2.86 -1.38
N GLU A 133 -31.38 -2.52 -0.09
CA GLU A 133 -30.91 -3.42 0.97
C GLU A 133 -31.76 -4.68 1.12
N ASN A 134 -33.08 -4.51 0.97
CA ASN A 134 -34.03 -5.62 0.98
C ASN A 134 -34.09 -6.35 -0.38
N GLY A 135 -33.20 -6.00 -1.31
CA GLY A 135 -33.16 -6.56 -2.67
C GLY A 135 -34.24 -6.03 -3.60
N ASP A 136 -34.99 -5.00 -3.19
CA ASP A 136 -36.06 -4.39 -3.98
C ASP A 136 -35.56 -3.18 -4.78
N TYR A 137 -35.53 -3.31 -6.10
CA TYR A 137 -35.17 -2.25 -7.04
C TYR A 137 -36.38 -1.64 -7.74
N SER A 138 -37.59 -2.07 -7.38
CA SER A 138 -38.83 -1.58 -8.00
C SER A 138 -39.10 -0.12 -7.64
N VAL A 139 -38.76 0.28 -6.41
CA VAL A 139 -38.87 1.66 -5.91
C VAL A 139 -38.04 2.62 -6.75
N GLU A 140 -36.76 2.31 -6.95
CA GLU A 140 -35.86 3.09 -7.80
C GLU A 140 -36.36 3.17 -9.24
N LYS A 141 -36.76 2.04 -9.84
CA LYS A 141 -37.26 2.00 -11.22
C LYS A 141 -38.51 2.84 -11.41
N LYS A 142 -39.42 2.82 -10.43
CA LYS A 142 -40.64 3.62 -10.45
C LYS A 142 -40.31 5.11 -10.35
N LEU A 143 -39.49 5.50 -9.37
CA LEU A 143 -39.12 6.88 -9.18
C LEU A 143 -38.34 7.45 -10.38
N MET A 144 -37.40 6.68 -10.94
CA MET A 144 -36.67 7.10 -12.14
C MET A 144 -37.58 7.30 -13.35
N LYS A 145 -38.66 6.52 -13.46
CA LYS A 145 -39.68 6.68 -14.51
C LYS A 145 -40.55 7.92 -14.28
N ASP A 146 -40.83 8.25 -13.02
CA ASP A 146 -41.64 9.40 -12.64
C ASP A 146 -40.86 10.72 -12.79
N ILE A 147 -39.55 10.71 -12.49
CA ILE A 147 -38.64 11.86 -12.64
C ILE A 147 -38.20 12.05 -14.09
N PHE A 148 -37.95 10.94 -14.81
CA PHE A 148 -37.52 10.95 -16.20
C PHE A 148 -38.50 10.14 -17.06
N PRO A 149 -39.73 10.64 -17.28
CA PRO A 149 -40.69 9.97 -18.14
C PRO A 149 -40.07 9.80 -19.53
N SER A 150 -40.12 8.58 -20.05
CA SER A 150 -39.44 8.18 -21.28
C SER A 150 -39.99 8.89 -22.51
N SER A 151 -39.51 10.11 -22.75
CA SER A 151 -39.63 10.85 -24.00
C SER A 151 -38.56 11.94 -24.06
N GLY A 152 -37.41 11.58 -24.64
CA GLY A 152 -36.51 12.47 -25.37
C GLY A 152 -36.17 13.85 -24.77
N THR A 153 -35.28 13.88 -23.79
CA THR A 153 -34.49 15.10 -23.52
C THR A 153 -33.01 14.77 -23.65
N ASN A 154 -32.45 15.16 -24.79
CA ASN A 154 -31.01 15.16 -25.06
C ASN A 154 -30.32 16.03 -24.00
N ILE A 155 -29.56 15.42 -23.08
CA ILE A 155 -28.68 16.13 -22.14
C ILE A 155 -27.39 16.53 -22.87
N SER A 156 -27.49 17.09 -24.07
CA SER A 156 -26.33 17.45 -24.91
C SER A 156 -26.18 18.94 -25.16
N ASN A 157 -27.08 19.82 -24.71
CA ASN A 157 -26.97 21.26 -24.94
C ASN A 157 -27.23 22.07 -23.67
N TYR A 158 -26.19 22.26 -22.85
CA TYR A 158 -26.12 23.39 -21.93
C TYR A 158 -24.73 24.04 -22.07
N THR A 159 -24.65 25.08 -22.88
CA THR A 159 -23.47 25.94 -23.06
C THR A 159 -23.48 27.12 -22.07
N CYS A 160 -22.47 27.10 -21.19
CA CYS A 160 -21.69 28.14 -20.49
C CYS A 160 -22.17 29.62 -20.36
N ALA A 161 -22.04 30.16 -19.13
CA ALA A 161 -21.53 31.51 -18.79
C ALA A 161 -21.42 31.57 -17.23
N LYS A 162 -20.41 32.05 -16.52
CA LYS A 162 -19.26 32.96 -16.70
C LYS A 162 -18.10 32.44 -15.83
N ALA A 163 -16.86 32.66 -16.28
CA ALA A 163 -15.67 32.41 -15.48
C ALA A 163 -15.67 33.27 -14.21
N LEU A 164 -15.55 32.63 -13.04
CA LEU A 164 -15.14 33.27 -11.79
C LEU A 164 -13.61 33.43 -11.78
N PRO A 165 -13.10 34.47 -11.10
CA PRO A 165 -11.76 34.98 -11.36
C PRO A 165 -10.69 33.94 -11.02
N LEU A 166 -9.69 33.89 -11.90
CA LEU A 166 -8.40 33.30 -11.64
C LEU A 166 -7.94 33.78 -10.25
N GLN A 167 -7.99 32.90 -9.24
CA GLN A 167 -6.79 32.78 -8.42
C GLN A 167 -5.68 32.54 -9.42
N ASP A 168 -4.56 33.25 -9.32
CA ASP A 168 -3.41 33.08 -10.21
C ASP A 168 -2.99 31.59 -10.24
N ILE A 169 -3.69 30.80 -11.06
CA ILE A 169 -3.22 29.54 -11.60
C ILE A 169 -2.09 30.06 -12.45
N GLN A 170 -0.87 29.90 -11.96
CA GLN A 170 0.30 30.08 -12.79
C GLN A 170 -0.02 29.40 -14.11
N ASP A 171 0.01 30.17 -15.19
CA ASP A 171 -0.22 29.69 -16.55
C ASP A 171 0.93 28.74 -16.92
N ASP A 172 0.95 27.56 -16.29
CA ASP A 172 1.83 26.43 -16.53
C ASP A 172 1.23 25.57 -17.67
N SER A 173 0.37 26.16 -18.51
CA SER A 173 -0.27 25.53 -19.67
C SER A 173 0.72 25.01 -20.72
N ASN A 174 2.02 25.24 -20.52
CA ASN A 174 3.10 24.78 -21.36
C ASN A 174 4.14 23.91 -20.64
N VAL A 175 3.85 23.38 -19.45
CA VAL A 175 4.80 22.50 -18.75
C VAL A 175 4.89 21.12 -19.42
N THR A 176 6.11 20.73 -19.76
CA THR A 176 6.44 19.40 -20.28
C THR A 176 6.51 18.36 -19.16
N ILE A 177 6.38 17.06 -19.52
CA ILE A 177 6.51 15.97 -18.56
C ILE A 177 7.83 16.06 -17.78
N LEU A 178 8.96 16.35 -18.46
CA LEU A 178 10.28 16.37 -17.83
C LEU A 178 10.46 17.54 -16.87
N GLU A 179 9.94 18.72 -17.20
CA GLU A 179 9.94 19.88 -16.30
C GLU A 179 9.15 19.59 -15.02
N ALA A 180 7.95 19.02 -15.16
CA ALA A 180 7.14 18.62 -14.02
C ALA A 180 7.81 17.51 -13.18
N VAL A 181 8.49 16.56 -13.82
CA VAL A 181 9.26 15.50 -13.15
C VAL A 181 10.44 16.09 -12.36
N ASN A 182 11.14 17.09 -12.91
CA ASN A 182 12.22 17.76 -12.19
C ASN A 182 11.70 18.51 -10.96
N LYS A 183 10.59 19.26 -11.10
CA LYS A 183 9.90 19.89 -9.96
C LYS A 183 9.50 18.84 -8.90
N TYR A 184 9.00 17.68 -9.33
CA TYR A 184 8.63 16.59 -8.41
C TYR A 184 9.83 16.07 -7.58
N TYR A 185 11.03 16.00 -8.15
CA TYR A 185 12.23 15.54 -7.44
C TYR A 185 12.68 16.47 -6.32
N GLU A 186 12.32 17.75 -6.38
CA GLU A 186 12.66 18.75 -5.38
C GLU A 186 11.71 18.72 -4.17
N THR A 187 10.53 18.10 -4.33
CA THR A 187 9.56 17.97 -3.26
C THR A 187 10.14 17.23 -2.05
N LYS A 188 9.77 17.67 -0.85
CA LYS A 188 10.14 16.98 0.40
C LYS A 188 9.71 15.51 0.36
N ARG A 189 8.50 15.25 -0.15
CA ARG A 189 7.95 13.90 -0.32
C ARG A 189 8.87 12.97 -1.12
N PHE A 190 9.52 13.47 -2.16
CA PHE A 190 10.45 12.67 -2.96
C PHE A 190 11.83 12.56 -2.29
N ARG A 191 12.34 13.65 -1.73
CA ARG A 191 13.65 13.70 -1.07
C ARG A 191 13.73 12.81 0.18
N ASP A 192 12.64 12.67 0.92
CA ASP A 192 12.56 11.81 2.11
C ASP A 192 12.49 10.31 1.78
N LEU A 193 12.31 9.94 0.49
CA LEU A 193 12.37 8.53 0.09
C LEU A 193 13.80 8.00 0.21
N ALA A 194 13.93 6.72 0.61
CA ALA A 194 15.22 6.04 0.62
C ALA A 194 15.91 6.11 -0.77
N ALA A 195 17.24 6.30 -0.80
CA ALA A 195 18.01 6.53 -2.04
C ALA A 195 17.77 5.46 -3.14
N GLY A 196 17.59 4.19 -2.75
CA GLY A 196 17.24 3.11 -3.68
C GLY A 196 15.84 3.29 -4.29
N THR A 197 14.87 3.69 -3.49
CA THR A 197 13.50 4.00 -3.93
C THR A 197 13.49 5.20 -4.86
N GLN A 198 14.24 6.26 -4.54
CA GLN A 198 14.40 7.41 -5.44
C GLN A 198 14.95 6.97 -6.80
N THR A 199 15.99 6.13 -6.81
CA THR A 199 16.61 5.65 -8.05
C THR A 199 15.61 4.88 -8.94
N GLU A 200 14.79 4.03 -8.32
CA GLU A 200 13.75 3.31 -9.05
C GLU A 200 12.63 4.21 -9.57
N ALA A 201 12.19 5.19 -8.77
CA ALA A 201 11.18 6.17 -9.14
C ALA A 201 11.67 7.09 -10.27
N ARG A 202 12.91 7.60 -10.16
CA ARG A 202 13.56 8.39 -11.23
C ARG A 202 13.52 7.63 -12.54
N ARG A 203 13.97 6.37 -12.52
CA ARG A 203 13.97 5.50 -13.70
C ARG A 203 12.58 5.35 -14.31
N ALA A 204 11.55 5.07 -13.51
CA ALA A 204 10.19 4.89 -14.02
C ALA A 204 9.64 6.17 -14.68
N LEU A 205 9.89 7.34 -14.08
CA LEU A 205 9.45 8.63 -14.61
C LEU A 205 10.21 9.04 -15.87
N THR A 206 11.51 8.79 -15.93
CA THR A 206 12.30 9.00 -17.16
C THR A 206 11.85 8.08 -18.29
N ASP A 207 11.57 6.80 -17.99
CA ASP A 207 11.03 5.86 -18.99
C ASP A 207 9.70 6.38 -19.56
N PHE A 208 8.81 6.88 -18.69
CA PHE A 208 7.53 7.44 -19.08
C PHE A 208 7.70 8.66 -20.00
N ALA A 209 8.51 9.65 -19.57
CA ALA A 209 8.78 10.84 -20.37
C ALA A 209 9.40 10.50 -21.74
N SER A 210 10.36 9.56 -21.77
CA SER A 210 11.04 9.15 -22.99
C SER A 210 10.12 8.41 -23.97
N MET A 211 9.18 7.57 -23.48
CA MET A 211 8.29 6.80 -24.34
C MET A 211 7.16 7.65 -24.93
N LEU A 212 6.70 8.68 -24.22
CA LEU A 212 5.67 9.61 -24.71
C LEU A 212 6.25 10.81 -25.48
N GLY A 213 7.57 11.00 -25.48
CA GLY A 213 8.24 12.04 -26.27
C GLY A 213 8.31 13.42 -25.59
N ASN A 214 8.27 13.48 -24.26
CA ASN A 214 8.31 14.73 -23.48
C ASN A 214 7.32 15.82 -23.94
N ILE A 215 6.09 15.42 -24.26
CA ILE A 215 5.00 16.34 -24.60
C ILE A 215 4.52 17.16 -23.38
N HIS A 216 3.69 18.17 -23.62
CA HIS A 216 3.06 18.94 -22.54
C HIS A 216 2.02 18.10 -21.79
N LEU A 217 1.85 18.39 -20.50
CA LEU A 217 0.94 17.62 -19.62
C LEU A 217 -0.51 17.57 -20.13
N LYS A 218 -0.98 18.67 -20.74
CA LYS A 218 -2.32 18.79 -21.32
C LYS A 218 -2.53 17.90 -22.56
N ASP A 219 -1.46 17.62 -23.30
CA ASP A 219 -1.51 16.90 -24.57
C ASP A 219 -1.38 15.38 -24.39
N ILE A 220 -1.24 14.92 -23.14
CA ILE A 220 -1.17 13.50 -22.83
C ILE A 220 -2.55 12.88 -23.07
N ASN A 221 -2.66 12.08 -24.12
CA ASN A 221 -3.88 11.36 -24.44
C ASN A 221 -3.94 9.97 -23.78
N VAL A 222 -5.15 9.50 -23.50
CA VAL A 222 -5.41 8.20 -22.84
C VAL A 222 -4.89 7.01 -23.66
N VAL A 223 -4.91 7.11 -24.99
CA VAL A 223 -4.50 6.02 -25.90
C VAL A 223 -3.00 5.79 -25.81
N SER A 224 -2.19 6.83 -25.89
CA SER A 224 -0.73 6.82 -25.73
C SER A 224 -0.33 6.25 -24.38
N VAL A 225 -1.06 6.58 -23.32
CA VAL A 225 -0.82 6.06 -21.97
C VAL A 225 -1.16 4.56 -21.88
N ARG A 226 -2.24 4.12 -22.52
CA ARG A 226 -2.60 2.69 -22.62
C ARG A 226 -1.53 1.90 -23.36
N THR A 227 -1.10 2.39 -24.53
CA THR A 227 -0.02 1.80 -25.33
C THR A 227 1.29 1.76 -24.54
N PHE A 228 1.63 2.83 -23.82
CA PHE A 228 2.77 2.86 -22.91
C PHE A 228 2.68 1.72 -21.89
N ARG A 229 1.55 1.62 -21.17
CA ARG A 229 1.35 0.63 -20.11
C ARG A 229 1.53 -0.79 -20.62
N GLU A 230 0.88 -1.13 -21.74
CA GLU A 230 0.97 -2.46 -22.36
C GLU A 230 2.40 -2.81 -22.75
N ARG A 231 3.12 -1.87 -23.41
CA ARG A 231 4.53 -2.06 -23.79
C ARG A 231 5.45 -2.14 -22.57
N TYR A 232 5.14 -1.41 -21.51
CA TYR A 232 5.95 -1.38 -20.30
C TYR A 232 5.97 -2.74 -19.58
N TYR A 233 4.94 -3.58 -19.74
CA TYR A 233 4.98 -4.96 -19.23
C TYR A 233 6.02 -5.85 -19.94
N LYS A 234 6.38 -5.53 -21.19
CA LYS A 234 7.37 -6.25 -21.99
C LYS A 234 8.82 -5.80 -21.73
N MET A 235 9.04 -4.93 -20.75
CA MET A 235 10.37 -4.41 -20.46
C MET A 235 11.37 -5.52 -20.07
N PRO A 236 12.60 -5.54 -20.64
CA PRO A 236 13.63 -6.49 -20.25
C PRO A 236 13.96 -6.46 -18.75
N LYS A 237 14.29 -7.63 -18.19
CA LYS A 237 14.84 -7.79 -16.84
C LYS A 237 16.20 -7.12 -16.71
N GLU A 238 17.05 -7.29 -17.73
CA GLU A 238 18.41 -6.73 -17.78
C GLU A 238 18.48 -5.51 -18.71
N ARG A 239 18.53 -4.33 -18.09
CA ARG A 239 18.46 -3.03 -18.79
C ARG A 239 19.80 -2.35 -18.97
N ARG A 240 20.84 -2.74 -18.22
CA ARG A 240 22.16 -2.10 -18.22
C ARG A 240 23.27 -3.14 -18.31
N THR A 241 23.40 -3.76 -19.47
CA THR A 241 24.65 -4.39 -19.90
C THR A 241 25.52 -3.34 -20.59
N LYS A 242 26.81 -3.62 -20.82
CA LYS A 242 27.70 -2.71 -21.56
C LYS A 242 27.11 -2.29 -22.91
N GLU A 243 26.40 -3.20 -23.58
CA GLU A 243 25.77 -3.01 -24.89
C GLU A 243 24.46 -2.22 -24.84
N ARG A 244 23.72 -2.27 -23.71
CA ARG A 244 22.36 -1.73 -23.60
C ARG A 244 22.28 -0.40 -22.86
N VAL A 245 23.39 0.08 -22.29
CA VAL A 245 23.41 1.27 -21.43
C VAL A 245 23.05 2.56 -22.16
N HIS A 246 23.21 2.60 -23.49
CA HIS A 246 22.91 3.73 -24.35
C HIS A 246 21.47 3.71 -24.91
N LEU A 247 20.74 2.61 -24.73
CA LEU A 247 19.40 2.43 -25.30
C LEU A 247 18.34 3.05 -24.40
N ASN A 248 17.38 3.74 -25.01
CA ASN A 248 16.21 4.27 -24.32
C ASN A 248 15.15 3.18 -24.07
N ALA A 249 14.11 3.51 -23.29
CA ALA A 249 13.07 2.53 -22.91
C ALA A 249 12.37 1.89 -24.12
N SER A 250 12.06 2.67 -25.15
CA SER A 250 11.43 2.18 -26.38
C SER A 250 12.34 1.21 -27.15
N GLN A 251 13.64 1.52 -27.26
CA GLN A 251 14.63 0.67 -27.92
C GLN A 251 14.84 -0.64 -27.15
N LEU A 252 14.86 -0.59 -25.81
CA LEU A 252 14.97 -1.78 -24.96
C LEU A 252 13.77 -2.72 -25.11
N ILE A 253 12.56 -2.16 -25.20
CA ILE A 253 11.34 -2.95 -25.43
C ILE A 253 11.37 -3.58 -26.83
N ALA A 254 11.71 -2.79 -27.86
CA ALA A 254 11.81 -3.30 -29.23
C ALA A 254 12.84 -4.45 -29.34
N LEU A 255 13.96 -4.36 -28.61
CA LEU A 255 14.95 -5.42 -28.55
C LEU A 255 14.37 -6.70 -27.92
N ALA A 256 13.60 -6.59 -26.82
CA ALA A 256 12.93 -7.75 -26.24
C ALA A 256 11.80 -8.31 -27.10
N GLU A 257 11.14 -7.48 -27.90
CA GLU A 257 10.12 -7.93 -28.85
C GLU A 257 10.73 -8.71 -30.02
N ASN A 258 11.95 -8.36 -30.44
CA ASN A 258 12.64 -8.97 -31.56
C ASN A 258 13.54 -10.16 -31.19
N ASP A 259 13.94 -10.29 -29.92
CA ASP A 259 14.81 -11.36 -29.44
C ASP A 259 14.12 -12.18 -28.34
N PRO A 260 13.60 -13.39 -28.66
CA PRO A 260 12.94 -14.28 -27.70
C PRO A 260 13.84 -14.76 -26.56
N THR A 261 15.17 -14.63 -26.68
CA THR A 261 16.12 -15.02 -25.62
C THR A 261 16.16 -14.02 -24.47
N VAL A 262 15.64 -12.80 -24.68
CA VAL A 262 15.66 -11.73 -23.68
C VAL A 262 14.59 -11.97 -22.63
N GLN A 263 15.03 -12.23 -21.40
CA GLN A 263 14.13 -12.38 -20.27
C GLN A 263 13.42 -11.06 -19.94
N ILE A 264 12.09 -11.07 -19.99
CA ILE A 264 11.22 -9.97 -19.55
C ILE A 264 11.24 -9.89 -18.01
N ARG A 265 11.11 -8.68 -17.46
CA ARG A 265 11.00 -8.49 -16.00
C ARG A 265 9.71 -9.08 -15.46
N THR A 266 9.66 -9.31 -14.15
CA THR A 266 8.44 -9.80 -13.50
C THR A 266 7.34 -8.75 -13.52
N GLU A 267 6.08 -9.20 -13.63
CA GLU A 267 4.89 -8.34 -13.60
C GLU A 267 4.87 -7.44 -12.36
N ARG A 268 5.21 -7.99 -11.19
CA ARG A 268 5.33 -7.23 -9.94
C ARG A 268 6.30 -6.05 -10.03
N ALA A 269 7.43 -6.22 -10.73
CA ALA A 269 8.38 -5.14 -10.94
C ALA A 269 7.82 -4.07 -11.88
N SER A 270 7.07 -4.46 -12.92
CA SER A 270 6.33 -3.53 -13.78
C SER A 270 5.30 -2.74 -12.98
N CYS A 271 4.45 -3.40 -12.18
CA CYS A 271 3.43 -2.77 -11.36
C CYS A 271 4.02 -1.78 -10.34
N LYS A 272 5.19 -2.09 -9.75
CA LYS A 272 5.90 -1.17 -8.86
C LYS A 272 6.32 0.11 -9.58
N SER A 273 6.88 -0.02 -10.78
CA SER A 273 7.28 1.14 -11.59
C SER A 273 6.06 1.97 -12.04
N LEU A 274 4.95 1.33 -12.44
CA LEU A 274 3.70 2.02 -12.75
C LEU A 274 3.14 2.76 -11.54
N ALA A 275 3.22 2.20 -10.34
CA ALA A 275 2.77 2.84 -9.11
C ALA A 275 3.54 4.14 -8.78
N PHE A 276 4.84 4.24 -9.12
CA PHE A 276 5.58 5.49 -9.01
C PHE A 276 5.03 6.57 -9.95
N ILE A 277 4.68 6.20 -11.18
CA ILE A 277 4.09 7.12 -12.15
C ILE A 277 2.71 7.59 -11.68
N VAL A 278 1.87 6.69 -11.15
CA VAL A 278 0.58 7.06 -10.51
C VAL A 278 0.79 8.05 -9.36
N THR A 279 1.82 7.83 -8.53
CA THR A 279 2.11 8.72 -7.39
C THR A 279 2.51 10.12 -7.86
N PHE A 280 3.24 10.22 -8.97
CA PHE A 280 3.58 11.48 -9.61
C PHE A 280 2.34 12.20 -10.16
N PHE A 281 1.45 11.52 -10.90
CA PHE A 281 0.22 12.16 -11.40
C PHE A 281 -0.75 12.59 -10.30
N LYS A 282 -0.83 11.84 -9.19
CA LYS A 282 -1.57 12.29 -8.00
C LYS A 282 -0.98 13.54 -7.35
N TRP A 283 0.34 13.71 -7.44
CA TRP A 283 0.98 14.94 -7.02
C TRP A 283 0.65 16.09 -7.98
N LEU A 284 0.71 15.87 -9.30
CA LEU A 284 0.28 16.86 -10.29
C LEU A 284 -1.16 17.35 -10.05
N GLU A 285 -2.08 16.43 -9.79
CA GLU A 285 -3.48 16.73 -9.47
C GLU A 285 -3.59 17.64 -8.24
N LYS A 286 -2.84 17.30 -7.18
CA LYS A 286 -2.84 18.07 -5.94
C LYS A 286 -2.28 19.48 -6.10
N GLU A 287 -1.25 19.65 -6.94
CA GLU A 287 -0.64 20.97 -7.20
C GLU A 287 -1.41 21.78 -8.26
N GLY A 288 -2.49 21.23 -8.84
CA GLY A 288 -3.34 21.95 -9.79
C GLY A 288 -2.84 21.98 -11.24
N TYR A 289 -1.91 21.10 -11.63
CA TYR A 289 -1.48 21.02 -13.03
C TYR A 289 -2.61 20.54 -13.96
N CYS A 290 -2.70 21.11 -15.16
CA CYS A 290 -3.67 20.71 -16.16
C CYS A 290 -3.24 19.43 -16.91
N PHE A 291 -3.98 18.33 -16.71
CA PHE A 291 -3.88 17.09 -17.49
C PHE A 291 -5.19 16.30 -17.40
N ASN A 292 -5.38 15.26 -18.22
CA ASN A 292 -6.56 14.40 -18.15
C ASN A 292 -6.51 13.46 -16.91
N PRO A 293 -7.41 13.60 -15.91
CA PRO A 293 -7.36 12.78 -14.68
C PRO A 293 -7.56 11.27 -14.91
N GLN A 294 -8.16 10.87 -16.04
CA GLN A 294 -8.32 9.46 -16.39
C GLN A 294 -6.97 8.73 -16.55
N ILE A 295 -5.89 9.47 -16.86
CA ILE A 295 -4.53 8.93 -16.96
C ILE A 295 -4.14 8.16 -15.70
N ILE A 296 -4.51 8.66 -14.51
CA ILE A 296 -4.22 8.00 -13.22
C ILE A 296 -4.82 6.58 -13.17
N LYS A 297 -6.06 6.44 -13.63
CA LYS A 297 -6.80 5.17 -13.66
C LYS A 297 -6.21 4.20 -14.68
N VAL A 298 -5.81 4.72 -15.85
CA VAL A 298 -5.26 3.92 -16.95
C VAL A 298 -3.87 3.39 -16.63
N ILE A 299 -3.01 4.18 -15.97
CA ILE A 299 -1.65 3.77 -15.57
C ILE A 299 -1.69 2.77 -14.42
N ALA A 300 -2.69 2.87 -13.54
CA ALA A 300 -2.80 2.03 -12.36
C ALA A 300 -2.65 0.55 -12.74
N PRO A 301 -1.74 -0.18 -12.08
CA PRO A 301 -1.59 -1.61 -12.34
C PRO A 301 -2.91 -2.30 -12.01
N ASP A 302 -3.29 -3.30 -12.82
CA ASP A 302 -4.42 -4.17 -12.52
C ASP A 302 -4.07 -4.92 -11.24
N LYS A 303 -4.53 -4.41 -10.10
CA LYS A 303 -4.29 -5.05 -8.81
C LYS A 303 -5.20 -6.25 -8.71
N GLU A 304 -4.74 -7.43 -9.14
CA GLU A 304 -5.16 -8.61 -8.40
C GLU A 304 -4.62 -8.44 -6.98
N LYS A 305 -5.51 -8.27 -6.00
CA LYS A 305 -5.12 -8.41 -4.59
C LYS A 305 -4.46 -9.79 -4.49
N PRO A 306 -3.17 -9.91 -4.18
CA PRO A 306 -2.63 -11.23 -3.96
C PRO A 306 -3.40 -11.81 -2.76
N LEU A 307 -4.01 -12.97 -2.94
CA LEU A 307 -4.77 -13.71 -1.91
C LEU A 307 -3.95 -14.00 -0.63
N VAL A 308 -2.66 -13.69 -0.64
CA VAL A 308 -1.66 -13.98 0.39
C VAL A 308 -0.66 -12.83 0.40
N ASN A 309 -0.34 -12.33 1.59
CA ASN A 309 0.57 -11.22 1.78
C ASN A 309 1.95 -11.54 1.16
N ALA A 310 2.69 -10.53 0.70
CA ALA A 310 4.01 -10.74 0.10
C ALA A 310 5.02 -11.45 1.03
N ASN A 311 4.78 -11.40 2.35
CA ASN A 311 5.53 -12.12 3.37
C ASN A 311 5.10 -13.59 3.51
N GLU A 312 3.86 -13.95 3.16
CA GLU A 312 3.34 -15.33 3.21
C GLU A 312 3.76 -16.19 2.01
N LYS A 313 4.21 -15.56 0.92
CA LYS A 313 4.79 -16.27 -0.24
C LYS A 313 6.25 -16.73 -0.03
N ARG A 314 6.88 -16.44 1.12
CA ARG A 314 8.27 -16.86 1.35
C ARG A 314 8.31 -18.30 1.86
N ASN A 315 9.11 -19.10 1.18
CA ASN A 315 9.32 -20.50 1.54
C ASN A 315 10.08 -20.60 2.86
N ARG A 316 9.74 -21.63 3.62
CA ARG A 316 10.31 -21.95 4.93
C ARG A 316 11.31 -23.08 4.78
N TYR A 317 12.36 -23.05 5.58
CA TYR A 317 13.27 -24.17 5.67
C TYR A 317 12.56 -25.31 6.41
N THR A 318 12.71 -26.50 5.86
CA THR A 318 12.33 -27.75 6.52
C THR A 318 13.38 -28.12 7.58
N ILE A 319 13.02 -28.98 8.53
CA ILE A 319 13.94 -29.46 9.57
C ILE A 319 15.13 -30.18 8.92
N GLU A 320 14.89 -30.95 7.87
CA GLU A 320 15.91 -31.68 7.13
C GLU A 320 16.89 -30.73 6.42
N GLU A 321 16.41 -29.59 5.91
CA GLU A 321 17.26 -28.54 5.35
C GLU A 321 18.08 -27.83 6.43
N LEU A 322 17.48 -27.51 7.58
CA LEU A 322 18.20 -26.90 8.70
C LEU A 322 19.27 -27.84 9.25
N ASN A 323 18.95 -29.13 9.41
CA ASN A 323 19.89 -30.15 9.84
C ASN A 323 21.06 -30.28 8.87
N ARG A 324 20.82 -30.23 7.55
CA ARG A 324 21.90 -30.21 6.56
C ARG A 324 22.77 -28.96 6.65
N MET A 325 22.19 -27.79 6.94
CA MET A 325 22.94 -26.55 7.14
C MET A 325 23.85 -26.61 8.36
N PHE A 326 23.27 -26.91 9.53
CA PHE A 326 23.98 -26.76 10.81
C PHE A 326 24.81 -27.99 11.22
N HIS A 327 24.62 -29.14 10.56
CA HIS A 327 25.55 -30.28 10.65
C HIS A 327 26.56 -30.34 9.50
N HIS A 328 26.60 -29.31 8.63
CA HIS A 328 27.61 -29.25 7.59
C HIS A 328 29.02 -29.22 8.20
N ARG A 329 29.98 -29.90 7.57
CA ARG A 329 31.37 -30.04 8.06
C ARG A 329 31.99 -28.70 8.51
N SER A 330 31.66 -27.60 7.84
CA SER A 330 32.21 -26.28 8.17
C SER A 330 31.80 -25.76 9.55
N TYR A 331 30.62 -26.15 10.06
CA TYR A 331 30.22 -25.85 11.45
C TYR A 331 30.93 -26.75 12.45
N VAL A 332 31.21 -28.00 12.08
CA VAL A 332 31.86 -28.99 12.95
C VAL A 332 33.36 -28.73 13.08
N SER A 333 34.03 -28.39 11.98
CA SER A 333 35.48 -28.17 11.93
C SER A 333 35.88 -26.70 11.97
N ASP A 334 34.94 -25.80 12.23
CA ASP A 334 35.10 -24.34 12.19
C ASP A 334 35.90 -23.86 10.95
N SER A 335 35.54 -24.38 9.77
CA SER A 335 36.32 -24.15 8.54
C SER A 335 35.86 -22.92 7.76
N PHE A 336 35.10 -22.03 8.38
CA PHE A 336 34.60 -20.85 7.69
C PHE A 336 35.73 -19.83 7.50
N ARG A 337 35.69 -19.12 6.36
CA ARG A 337 36.73 -18.14 6.03
C ARG A 337 36.56 -16.83 6.81
N TYR A 338 35.32 -16.48 7.14
CA TYR A 338 34.95 -15.24 7.80
C TYR A 338 33.93 -15.52 8.88
N ASP A 339 33.97 -14.78 9.99
CA ASP A 339 33.15 -15.06 11.15
C ASP A 339 31.65 -14.93 10.86
N PHE A 340 31.28 -13.99 9.95
CA PHE A 340 29.90 -13.80 9.53
C PHE A 340 29.29 -15.06 8.90
N GLN A 341 30.11 -15.95 8.34
CA GLN A 341 29.65 -17.17 7.69
C GLN A 341 29.16 -18.19 8.73
N PHE A 342 29.81 -18.24 9.89
CA PHE A 342 29.39 -19.06 11.01
C PHE A 342 28.16 -18.44 11.69
N TRP A 343 28.25 -17.16 12.09
CA TRP A 343 27.26 -16.53 12.96
C TRP A 343 25.98 -16.10 12.27
N LEU A 344 26.01 -15.57 11.03
CA LEU A 344 24.80 -15.01 10.42
C LEU A 344 23.68 -16.03 10.21
N PRO A 345 23.92 -17.27 9.73
CA PRO A 345 22.85 -18.26 9.60
C PRO A 345 22.23 -18.65 10.95
N LEU A 346 23.06 -18.81 11.99
CA LEU A 346 22.61 -19.08 13.37
C LEU A 346 21.74 -17.93 13.90
N LEU A 347 22.24 -16.69 13.82
CA LEU A 347 21.48 -15.51 14.21
C LEU A 347 20.19 -15.39 13.40
N GLY A 348 20.23 -15.66 12.10
CA GLY A 348 19.06 -15.61 11.23
C GLY A 348 17.92 -16.53 11.70
N ILE A 349 18.22 -17.78 12.03
CA ILE A 349 17.20 -18.76 12.46
C ILE A 349 16.70 -18.49 13.88
N PHE A 350 17.58 -18.09 14.81
CA PHE A 350 17.22 -17.88 16.22
C PHE A 350 16.56 -16.53 16.50
N THR A 351 16.78 -15.51 15.67
CA THR A 351 16.26 -14.14 15.91
C THR A 351 15.17 -13.73 14.92
N GLY A 352 15.13 -14.34 13.73
CA GLY A 352 14.29 -13.87 12.63
C GLY A 352 14.63 -12.46 12.13
N ALA A 353 15.77 -11.88 12.53
CA ALA A 353 16.19 -10.55 12.12
C ALA A 353 16.52 -10.49 10.62
N ARG A 354 16.42 -9.29 10.03
CA ARG A 354 16.79 -9.08 8.63
C ARG A 354 18.31 -9.18 8.49
N LEU A 355 18.80 -9.73 7.39
CA LEU A 355 20.23 -9.85 7.13
C LEU A 355 20.97 -8.51 7.28
N ASP A 356 20.37 -7.44 6.76
CA ASP A 356 20.96 -6.09 6.81
C ASP A 356 21.07 -5.57 8.25
N GLU A 357 20.11 -5.87 9.11
CA GLU A 357 20.15 -5.52 10.54
C GLU A 357 21.28 -6.28 11.24
N LEU A 358 21.40 -7.59 11.00
CA LEU A 358 22.47 -8.41 11.57
C LEU A 358 23.87 -7.98 11.09
N CYS A 359 23.99 -7.58 9.83
CA CYS A 359 25.25 -7.08 9.27
C CYS A 359 25.66 -5.70 9.80
N GLN A 360 24.73 -4.97 10.43
CA GLN A 360 24.91 -3.61 10.92
C GLN A 360 25.12 -3.52 12.43
N ILE A 361 25.08 -4.65 13.16
CA ILE A 361 25.28 -4.68 14.61
C ILE A 361 26.66 -4.09 14.94
N ASN A 362 26.66 -3.10 15.83
CA ASN A 362 27.86 -2.56 16.44
C ASN A 362 28.08 -3.27 17.81
N PRO A 363 29.23 -3.92 18.06
CA PRO A 363 29.46 -4.64 19.31
C PRO A 363 29.60 -3.70 20.52
N GLN A 364 29.77 -2.39 20.31
CA GLN A 364 29.89 -1.42 21.42
C GLN A 364 28.57 -1.20 22.15
N ASP A 365 27.45 -1.16 21.41
CA ASP A 365 26.13 -0.69 21.89
C ASP A 365 24.93 -1.48 21.34
N GLY A 366 25.17 -2.50 20.50
CA GLY A 366 24.15 -3.35 19.90
C GLY A 366 23.94 -4.70 20.59
N ILE A 367 24.82 -5.11 21.52
CA ILE A 367 24.67 -6.32 22.33
C ILE A 367 24.69 -5.92 23.79
N LEU A 368 23.55 -6.08 24.48
CA LEU A 368 23.33 -5.54 25.82
C LEU A 368 22.72 -6.60 26.74
N GLN A 369 22.84 -6.38 28.05
CA GLN A 369 22.24 -7.22 29.07
C GLN A 369 21.21 -6.41 29.86
N SER A 370 20.02 -6.97 30.07
CA SER A 370 18.98 -6.38 30.91
C SER A 370 19.37 -6.44 32.38
N LYS A 371 18.63 -5.74 33.25
CA LYS A 371 18.85 -5.78 34.71
C LYS A 371 18.61 -7.18 35.29
N GLU A 372 17.76 -7.96 34.63
CA GLU A 372 17.41 -9.34 34.95
C GLU A 372 18.43 -10.35 34.38
N GLY A 373 19.52 -9.88 33.77
CA GLY A 373 20.58 -10.73 33.25
C GLY A 373 20.32 -11.28 31.85
N ILE A 374 19.26 -10.84 31.17
CA ILE A 374 18.89 -11.34 29.84
C ILE A 374 19.70 -10.59 28.77
N TRP A 375 20.48 -11.33 27.98
CA TRP A 375 21.20 -10.78 26.84
C TRP A 375 20.26 -10.54 25.65
N TYR A 376 20.41 -9.41 24.97
CA TYR A 376 19.63 -9.06 23.80
C TYR A 376 20.46 -8.30 22.74
N ILE A 377 20.01 -8.41 21.49
CA ILE A 377 20.47 -7.60 20.36
C ILE A 377 19.56 -6.39 20.26
N ASP A 378 20.14 -5.20 20.36
CA ASP A 378 19.43 -3.94 20.23
C ASP A 378 19.50 -3.47 18.77
N ILE A 379 18.38 -3.57 18.06
CA ILE A 379 18.28 -3.14 16.67
C ILE A 379 17.97 -1.64 16.65
N LYS A 380 19.00 -0.82 16.46
CA LYS A 380 18.93 0.64 16.38
C LYS A 380 19.13 1.16 14.96
N ASP A 381 18.69 2.39 14.73
CA ASP A 381 19.07 3.15 13.53
C ASP A 381 20.53 3.61 13.66
N ASN A 382 21.36 3.25 12.70
CA ASN A 382 22.73 3.74 12.65
C ASN A 382 22.70 5.21 12.22
N ALA A 383 23.27 6.08 13.05
CA ALA A 383 23.36 7.54 12.85
C ALA A 383 24.01 7.98 11.52
N GLU A 384 24.61 7.05 10.76
CA GLU A 384 25.20 7.27 9.43
C GLU A 384 24.21 7.06 8.25
N GLY A 385 22.93 7.40 8.44
CA GLY A 385 22.01 7.68 7.34
C GLY A 385 21.48 6.47 6.55
N LYS A 386 21.48 5.26 7.14
CA LYS A 386 20.83 4.08 6.54
C LYS A 386 19.69 3.59 7.44
N GLY A 387 18.67 4.45 7.50
CA GLY A 387 17.42 4.28 8.22
C GLY A 387 16.85 2.87 8.22
N ILE A 388 16.49 2.40 9.41
CA ILE A 388 15.45 1.38 9.57
C ILE A 388 14.23 1.82 8.74
N LYS A 389 13.71 0.91 7.90
CA LYS A 389 12.67 1.25 6.91
C LYS A 389 11.32 1.69 7.51
N THR A 390 11.09 1.47 8.80
CA THR A 390 9.79 1.66 9.48
C THR A 390 10.01 1.96 10.96
N ALA A 391 9.15 2.78 11.58
CA ALA A 391 9.18 3.06 13.02
C ALA A 391 9.16 1.78 13.90
N ALA A 392 8.50 0.71 13.42
CA ALA A 392 8.47 -0.62 14.07
C ALA A 392 9.79 -1.42 14.00
N GLY A 393 10.89 -0.85 13.52
CA GLY A 393 12.15 -1.59 13.43
C GLY A 393 13.09 -1.39 14.62
N TYR A 394 12.85 -0.40 15.49
CA TYR A 394 13.52 -0.33 16.80
C TYR A 394 12.98 -1.44 17.69
N ARG A 395 13.86 -2.33 18.14
CA ARG A 395 13.46 -3.46 19.00
C ARG A 395 14.67 -4.12 19.66
N ALA A 396 14.43 -4.68 20.84
CA ALA A 396 15.34 -5.58 21.51
C ALA A 396 14.96 -7.04 21.17
N ILE A 397 15.92 -7.82 20.69
CA ILE A 397 15.72 -9.24 20.39
C ILE A 397 16.50 -10.07 21.42
N PRO A 398 15.85 -10.84 22.30
CA PRO A 398 16.55 -11.72 23.23
C PRO A 398 17.49 -12.69 22.51
N ILE A 399 18.68 -12.91 23.07
CA ILE A 399 19.66 -13.85 22.54
C ILE A 399 19.35 -15.23 23.11
N HIS A 400 19.08 -16.19 22.22
CA HIS A 400 18.76 -17.57 22.59
C HIS A 400 19.92 -18.23 23.35
N THR A 401 19.60 -19.08 24.33
CA THR A 401 20.60 -19.76 25.19
C THR A 401 21.61 -20.59 24.40
N GLU A 402 21.19 -21.25 23.32
CA GLU A 402 22.10 -21.96 22.40
C GLU A 402 23.17 -21.05 21.79
N LEU A 403 22.84 -19.80 21.41
CA LEU A 403 23.83 -18.85 20.91
C LEU A 403 24.84 -18.47 22.01
N ILE A 404 24.36 -18.32 23.25
CA ILE A 404 25.21 -18.04 24.41
C ILE A 404 26.15 -19.22 24.68
N ALA A 405 25.63 -20.46 24.63
CA ALA A 405 26.40 -21.68 24.82
C ALA A 405 27.47 -21.86 23.74
N LEU A 406 27.16 -21.52 22.49
CA LEU A 406 28.11 -21.48 21.37
C LEU A 406 29.16 -20.36 21.48
N GLY A 407 29.05 -19.48 22.49
CA GLY A 407 30.04 -18.44 22.76
C GLY A 407 29.80 -17.11 22.05
N PHE A 408 28.57 -16.83 21.58
CA PHE A 408 28.26 -15.59 20.87
C PHE A 408 28.58 -14.33 21.68
N ILE A 409 28.28 -14.36 22.98
CA ILE A 409 28.56 -13.22 23.88
C ILE A 409 30.07 -12.98 23.99
N LYS A 410 30.86 -14.04 24.20
CA LYS A 410 32.33 -13.96 24.24
C LYS A 410 32.90 -13.43 22.93
N TYR A 411 32.33 -13.86 21.80
CA TYR A 411 32.70 -13.34 20.49
C TYR A 411 32.45 -11.83 20.39
N ALA A 412 31.23 -11.37 20.73
CA ALA A 412 30.86 -9.96 20.70
C ALA A 412 31.74 -9.12 21.64
N GLU A 413 32.02 -9.60 22.85
CA GLU A 413 32.94 -8.95 23.81
C GLU A 413 34.36 -8.86 23.27
N GLY A 414 34.85 -9.90 22.58
CA GLY A 414 36.14 -9.88 21.91
C GLY A 414 36.23 -8.79 20.83
N GLN A 415 35.17 -8.63 20.02
CA GLN A 415 35.08 -7.56 19.03
C GLN A 415 34.98 -6.18 19.71
N LYS A 416 34.25 -6.09 20.82
CA LYS A 416 34.16 -4.88 21.64
C LYS A 416 35.52 -4.46 22.18
N ALA A 417 36.29 -5.39 22.73
CA ALA A 417 37.64 -5.16 23.25
C ALA A 417 38.62 -4.69 22.16
N LYS A 418 38.47 -5.19 20.93
CA LYS A 418 39.21 -4.72 19.75
C LYS A 418 38.77 -3.33 19.25
N ARG A 419 37.77 -2.71 19.88
CA ARG A 419 37.16 -1.43 19.48
C ARG A 419 36.61 -1.45 18.04
N GLU A 420 36.14 -2.61 17.59
CA GLU A 420 35.48 -2.70 16.31
C GLU A 420 34.13 -1.97 16.35
N THR A 421 33.78 -1.38 15.21
CA THR A 421 32.51 -0.66 15.00
C THR A 421 31.45 -1.53 14.31
N LEU A 422 31.84 -2.73 13.85
CA LEU A 422 30.96 -3.72 13.25
C LEU A 422 31.26 -5.07 13.88
N LEU A 423 30.20 -5.82 14.19
CA LEU A 423 30.34 -7.15 14.78
C LEU A 423 31.08 -8.09 13.82
N PHE A 424 30.88 -7.88 12.52
CA PHE A 424 31.56 -8.58 11.43
C PHE A 424 32.38 -7.60 10.57
N PRO A 425 33.63 -7.26 10.97
CA PRO A 425 34.46 -6.27 10.28
C PRO A 425 34.74 -6.62 8.81
N GLU A 426 34.69 -7.90 8.43
CA GLU A 426 34.97 -8.37 7.07
C GLU A 426 33.83 -8.03 6.09
N LEU A 427 32.69 -7.57 6.58
CA LEU A 427 31.60 -7.00 5.77
C LEU A 427 31.82 -5.52 5.45
N ARG A 428 32.76 -4.85 6.12
CA ARG A 428 33.09 -3.44 5.88
C ARG A 428 33.49 -3.25 4.41
N ASN A 429 32.76 -2.37 3.73
CA ASN A 429 33.10 -1.98 2.37
C ASN A 429 34.11 -0.82 2.39
N ARG A 430 35.03 -0.81 1.42
CA ARG A 430 35.98 0.31 1.22
C ARG A 430 35.33 1.65 0.85
N ARG A 431 34.02 1.67 0.53
CA ARG A 431 33.25 2.88 0.28
C ARG A 431 32.10 2.94 1.27
N ALA A 432 32.00 4.05 2.03
CA ALA A 432 31.00 4.25 3.09
C ALA A 432 29.55 4.19 2.59
N ASP A 433 29.32 4.52 1.31
CA ASP A 433 28.01 4.54 0.68
C ASP A 433 27.42 3.13 0.40
N LYS A 434 28.23 2.07 0.39
CA LYS A 434 27.76 0.72 0.03
C LYS A 434 27.10 -0.03 1.19
N LYS A 435 26.07 -0.82 0.86
CA LYS A 435 25.37 -1.73 1.77
C LYS A 435 26.31 -2.84 2.27
N LEU A 436 26.22 -3.22 3.55
CA LEU A 436 27.08 -4.26 4.17
C LEU A 436 26.64 -5.69 3.80
N TYR A 437 25.33 -5.93 3.74
CA TYR A 437 24.76 -7.26 3.48
C TYR A 437 25.04 -7.94 2.12
N PRO A 438 25.37 -7.27 0.98
CA PRO A 438 25.52 -7.93 -0.31
C PRO A 438 26.58 -9.05 -0.33
N LYS A 439 27.68 -8.88 0.42
CA LYS A 439 28.74 -9.90 0.54
C LYS A 439 28.19 -11.16 1.24
N ALA A 440 27.53 -10.98 2.39
CA ALA A 440 26.90 -12.07 3.13
C ALA A 440 25.77 -12.73 2.32
N SER A 441 24.92 -11.94 1.66
CA SER A 441 23.80 -12.43 0.85
C SER A 441 24.27 -13.28 -0.32
N ARG A 442 25.31 -12.86 -1.06
CA ARG A 442 25.85 -13.65 -2.17
C ARG A 442 26.49 -14.94 -1.67
N TRP A 443 27.31 -14.86 -0.62
CA TRP A 443 27.90 -16.06 -0.04
C TRP A 443 26.82 -17.07 0.40
N PHE A 444 25.82 -16.65 1.16
CA PHE A 444 24.80 -17.56 1.66
C PHE A 444 24.00 -18.18 0.51
N ASN A 445 23.48 -17.35 -0.40
CA ASN A 445 22.55 -17.82 -1.44
C ASN A 445 23.25 -18.53 -2.60
N ASP A 446 24.44 -18.09 -3.00
CA ASP A 446 25.11 -18.56 -4.21
C ASP A 446 26.17 -19.64 -3.93
N VAL A 447 26.67 -19.73 -2.68
CA VAL A 447 27.72 -20.67 -2.25
C VAL A 447 27.19 -21.63 -1.19
N PHE A 448 26.96 -21.17 0.05
CA PHE A 448 26.68 -22.04 1.18
C PHE A 448 25.47 -22.95 0.97
N LYS A 449 24.35 -22.38 0.50
CA LYS A 449 23.14 -23.16 0.15
C LYS A 449 23.40 -24.30 -0.83
N LYS A 450 24.28 -24.10 -1.81
CA LYS A 450 24.62 -25.15 -2.79
C LYS A 450 25.50 -26.23 -2.17
N GLU A 451 26.46 -25.84 -1.32
CA GLU A 451 27.34 -26.78 -0.61
C GLU A 451 26.54 -27.73 0.29
N VAL A 452 25.48 -27.25 0.93
CA VAL A 452 24.60 -28.06 1.79
C VAL A 452 23.48 -28.80 1.02
N GLY A 453 23.53 -28.77 -0.33
CA GLY A 453 22.55 -29.45 -1.19
C GLY A 453 21.15 -28.83 -1.18
N ILE A 454 21.03 -27.54 -0.85
CA ILE A 454 19.77 -26.79 -0.86
C ILE A 454 19.73 -25.93 -2.13
N THR A 455 19.50 -26.60 -3.25
CA THR A 455 19.28 -25.95 -4.54
C THR A 455 17.80 -25.63 -4.71
N SER A 456 17.49 -24.40 -5.11
CA SER A 456 16.19 -24.10 -5.71
C SER A 456 16.11 -24.91 -7.01
N VAL A 457 15.37 -26.03 -7.02
CA VAL A 457 15.26 -26.88 -8.20
C VAL A 457 14.44 -26.13 -9.25
N VAL A 458 15.11 -25.50 -10.21
CA VAL A 458 14.46 -24.91 -11.39
C VAL A 458 14.10 -26.07 -12.33
N THR A 459 12.89 -26.59 -12.20
CA THR A 459 12.29 -27.42 -13.25
C THR A 459 11.33 -26.55 -14.06
N LYS A 460 11.40 -26.65 -15.39
CA LYS A 460 10.67 -25.83 -16.37
C LYS A 460 9.13 -25.87 -16.25
N THR A 461 8.56 -26.62 -15.31
CA THR A 461 7.15 -27.08 -15.36
C THR A 461 6.28 -26.77 -14.14
N LYS A 462 6.75 -26.12 -13.05
CA LYS A 462 5.87 -25.81 -11.91
C LYS A 462 5.96 -24.37 -11.41
N LYS A 463 4.79 -23.73 -11.28
CA LYS A 463 4.52 -22.44 -10.61
C LYS A 463 4.90 -22.44 -9.11
N ASP A 464 5.24 -23.59 -8.54
CA ASP A 464 5.55 -23.83 -7.12
C ASP A 464 7.06 -23.87 -6.84
N GLU A 465 7.83 -22.93 -7.41
CA GLU A 465 9.26 -22.81 -7.08
C GLU A 465 9.44 -22.37 -5.62
N LYS A 466 9.97 -23.26 -4.77
CA LYS A 466 10.45 -22.89 -3.44
C LYS A 466 11.73 -22.05 -3.54
N LYS A 467 11.61 -20.73 -3.76
CA LYS A 467 12.71 -19.78 -3.55
C LYS A 467 13.00 -19.67 -2.05
N LEU A 468 14.03 -20.39 -1.61
CA LEU A 468 14.65 -20.24 -0.30
C LEU A 468 15.81 -19.26 -0.40
N ASP A 469 15.88 -18.31 0.52
CA ASP A 469 17.00 -17.38 0.67
C ASP A 469 17.33 -17.15 2.15
N PHE A 470 18.25 -16.25 2.47
CA PHE A 470 18.54 -15.92 3.87
C PHE A 470 17.29 -15.46 4.65
N HIS A 471 16.37 -14.73 4.00
CA HIS A 471 15.16 -14.26 4.67
C HIS A 471 14.11 -15.36 4.86
N SER A 472 14.30 -16.54 4.28
CA SER A 472 13.52 -17.73 4.64
C SER A 472 13.73 -18.14 6.09
N PHE A 473 14.86 -17.79 6.74
CA PHE A 473 15.04 -18.00 8.17
C PHE A 473 13.98 -17.26 8.99
N ARG A 474 13.71 -15.99 8.67
CA ARG A 474 12.64 -15.21 9.31
C ARG A 474 11.26 -15.82 9.10
N ALA A 475 10.97 -16.31 7.89
CA ALA A 475 9.69 -16.98 7.62
C ALA A 475 9.55 -18.28 8.42
N THR A 476 10.68 -18.99 8.61
CA THR A 476 10.77 -20.21 9.42
C THR A 476 10.57 -19.87 10.90
N PHE A 477 11.28 -18.87 11.44
CA PHE A 477 11.13 -18.39 12.81
C PHE A 477 9.67 -18.02 13.15
N ILE A 478 9.02 -17.22 12.31
CA ILE A 478 7.62 -16.82 12.51
C ILE A 478 6.69 -18.04 12.49
N ASP A 479 6.95 -19.00 11.60
CA ASP A 479 6.13 -20.20 11.52
C ASP A 479 6.30 -21.10 12.73
N THR A 480 7.53 -21.32 13.16
CA THR A 480 7.79 -22.13 14.34
C THR A 480 7.18 -21.49 15.58
N ALA A 481 7.28 -20.16 15.72
CA ALA A 481 6.60 -19.44 16.79
C ALA A 481 5.07 -19.61 16.75
N LYS A 482 4.48 -19.60 15.55
CA LYS A 482 3.05 -19.89 15.34
C LYS A 482 2.68 -21.32 15.74
N GLN A 483 3.50 -22.30 15.35
CA GLN A 483 3.29 -23.71 15.71
C GLN A 483 3.38 -23.94 17.22
N LEU A 484 4.25 -23.20 17.90
CA LEU A 484 4.35 -23.17 19.36
C LEU A 484 3.25 -22.33 20.05
N SER A 485 2.25 -21.86 19.30
CA SER A 485 1.13 -21.06 19.81
C SER A 485 1.56 -19.79 20.57
N LEU A 486 2.70 -19.19 20.20
CA LEU A 486 3.12 -17.92 20.77
C LEU A 486 2.21 -16.78 20.29
N PRO A 487 1.91 -15.79 21.15
CA PRO A 487 1.10 -14.64 20.77
C PRO A 487 1.71 -13.92 19.56
N LEU A 488 0.93 -13.78 18.49
CA LEU A 488 1.41 -13.21 17.24
C LEU A 488 1.91 -11.77 17.39
N SER A 489 1.28 -11.00 18.28
CA SER A 489 1.72 -9.63 18.62
C SER A 489 3.18 -9.61 19.10
N GLN A 490 3.54 -10.51 20.02
CA GLN A 490 4.93 -10.63 20.51
C GLN A 490 5.89 -11.06 19.40
N VAL A 491 5.48 -12.01 18.56
CA VAL A 491 6.29 -12.43 17.40
C VAL A 491 6.49 -11.25 16.44
N HIS A 492 5.44 -10.49 16.15
CA HIS A 492 5.48 -9.31 15.29
C HIS A 492 6.37 -8.21 15.85
N GLU A 493 6.40 -8.02 17.17
CA GLU A 493 7.31 -7.12 17.88
C GLU A 493 8.77 -7.57 17.72
N ILE A 494 9.09 -8.84 18.02
CA ILE A 494 10.45 -9.41 17.90
C ILE A 494 10.96 -9.29 16.47
N VAL A 495 10.11 -9.54 15.48
CA VAL A 495 10.54 -9.49 14.08
C VAL A 495 10.49 -8.05 13.53
N GLY A 496 9.70 -7.14 14.10
CA GLY A 496 9.53 -5.77 13.61
C GLY A 496 8.63 -5.70 12.36
N HIS A 497 7.40 -6.20 12.49
CA HIS A 497 6.29 -6.01 11.54
C HIS A 497 5.28 -5.03 12.13
N THR A 498 4.79 -4.07 11.33
CA THR A 498 3.64 -3.22 11.70
C THR A 498 2.37 -4.05 11.65
N GLU A 499 1.53 -4.00 12.69
CA GLU A 499 0.21 -4.65 12.70
C GLU A 499 -0.70 -3.97 11.67
N ASP A 500 -0.73 -4.50 10.44
CA ASP A 500 -1.80 -4.22 9.48
C ASP A 500 -2.67 -5.48 9.38
N ARG A 501 -3.98 -5.25 9.56
CA ARG A 501 -5.03 -6.20 9.98
C ARG A 501 -5.08 -7.56 9.28
N ALA A 502 -5.49 -8.54 10.09
CA ALA A 502 -6.23 -9.79 9.84
C ALA A 502 -5.71 -10.73 8.74
N LEU A 503 -5.21 -11.92 9.13
CA LEU A 503 -5.19 -13.08 8.24
C LEU A 503 -5.48 -14.41 8.97
N PRO A 504 -6.07 -15.39 8.27
CA PRO A 504 -6.82 -16.49 8.83
C PRO A 504 -5.91 -17.61 9.35
N VAL A 505 -6.37 -18.26 10.41
CA VAL A 505 -5.79 -19.49 10.95
C VAL A 505 -6.00 -20.61 9.92
N SER A 506 -4.94 -21.03 9.24
CA SER A 506 -4.90 -22.37 8.63
C SER A 506 -3.86 -23.19 9.38
N MET A 507 -4.34 -24.03 10.29
CA MET A 507 -3.54 -25.10 10.87
C MET A 507 -3.21 -26.11 9.77
N ARG A 508 -1.93 -26.39 9.56
CA ARG A 508 -1.50 -27.67 8.99
C ARG A 508 -0.82 -28.46 10.09
N LYS A 509 -1.37 -29.64 10.35
CA LYS A 509 -0.87 -30.65 11.26
C LYS A 509 0.52 -31.14 10.82
N ASP A 510 1.26 -31.58 11.82
CA ASP A 510 2.46 -32.42 11.77
C ASP A 510 3.79 -31.70 11.51
N THR A 511 4.34 -31.08 12.56
CA THR A 511 5.77 -31.16 12.88
C THR A 511 6.01 -30.70 14.32
N GLU A 512 6.22 -31.65 15.24
CA GLU A 512 6.82 -31.33 16.55
C GLU A 512 8.27 -30.91 16.31
N LEU A 513 8.51 -29.62 16.17
CA LEU A 513 9.86 -29.04 16.32
C LEU A 513 10.21 -29.04 17.82
N GLN A 514 10.61 -30.20 18.34
CA GLN A 514 11.27 -30.26 19.63
C GLN A 514 12.65 -29.63 19.49
N PHE A 515 12.78 -28.33 19.83
CA PHE A 515 14.06 -27.62 19.92
C PHE A 515 15.08 -28.32 20.83
N SER A 516 14.63 -29.21 21.71
CA SER A 516 15.44 -30.12 22.53
C SER A 516 16.42 -30.97 21.71
N SER A 517 16.18 -31.17 20.41
CA SER A 517 16.97 -32.05 19.54
C SER A 517 18.05 -31.35 18.72
N MET A 518 18.14 -30.01 18.74
CA MET A 518 19.35 -29.31 18.27
C MET A 518 20.43 -29.38 19.36
N THR A 519 20.88 -30.59 19.69
CA THR A 519 22.13 -30.81 20.41
C THR A 519 23.28 -30.45 19.47
N LEU A 520 23.40 -29.17 19.11
CA LEU A 520 24.54 -28.67 18.36
C LEU A 520 25.75 -28.77 19.28
N LEU A 521 26.70 -29.62 18.87
CA LEU A 521 28.06 -29.67 19.41
C LEU A 521 28.15 -30.07 20.88
N LYS A 522 27.71 -31.29 21.21
CA LYS A 522 28.35 -32.06 22.30
C LYS A 522 29.48 -32.92 21.71
N LYS A 523 30.65 -32.31 21.58
CA LYS A 523 31.93 -32.91 22.00
C LYS A 523 33.03 -31.86 22.06
#